data_AF-A0A4U6BFZ3-F1
#
_entry.id   AF-A0A4U6BFZ3-F1
#
_cell.length_a   1.000
_cell.length_b   1.000
_cell.length_c   1.000
_cell.angle_alpha   90.00
_cell.angle_beta   90.00
_cell.angle_gamma   90.00
#
_symmetry.space_group_name_H-M   'P 1'
#
loop_
_entity.id
_entity.type
_entity.pdbx_description
1 polymer ?
#
loop_
_entity_poly.entity_id
_entity_poly.type
_entity_poly.pdbx_seq_one_letter_code
_entity_poly.pdbx_strand_id
1 'polypeptide(L)' 'MYLEKPIADALDRKKSVLVEIGTTSVGGEGPQMYINFGDHSLLLSHDDAKEFSDAVDRIASYLGYNR' A
#
# COMPACT_ATOMS: atom_id res chain seq x y z
N MET A 1 14.78 15.67 22.01
CA MET A 1 14.34 16.53 20.90
C MET A 1 13.08 15.89 20.33
N TYR A 2 11.91 16.36 20.78
CA TYR A 2 10.63 15.87 20.30
C TYR A 2 10.31 16.62 19.00
N LEU A 3 10.20 15.89 17.89
CA LEU A 3 9.71 16.44 16.63
C LEU A 3 8.19 16.64 16.76
N GLU A 4 7.76 17.70 17.43
CA GLU A 4 6.38 18.22 17.32
C GLU A 4 6.22 18.97 15.99
N LYS A 5 6.53 18.30 14.88
CA LYS A 5 6.00 18.78 13.60
C LYS A 5 4.56 18.28 13.54
N PRO A 6 3.54 19.16 13.52
CA PRO A 6 2.21 18.72 13.14
C PRO A 6 2.37 18.07 11.77
N ILE A 7 2.08 16.77 11.68
CA ILE A 7 1.92 16.10 10.40
C ILE A 7 0.72 16.81 9.78
N ALA A 8 1.01 17.80 8.94
CA ALA A 8 -0.01 18.40 8.08
C ALA A 8 -0.63 17.22 7.33
N ASP A 9 -1.94 17.09 7.45
CA ASP A 9 -2.73 16.04 6.81
C ASP A 9 -2.26 15.89 5.36
N ALA A 10 -1.59 14.78 5.05
CA ALA A 10 -1.04 14.53 3.72
C ALA A 10 -2.16 14.30 2.70
N LEU A 11 -3.39 14.07 3.17
CA LEU A 11 -4.56 13.99 2.32
C LEU A 11 -5.11 15.38 1.99
N ASP A 12 -5.07 15.71 0.70
CA ASP A 12 -6.06 16.63 0.14
C ASP A 12 -7.44 15.97 0.22
N ARG A 13 -8.20 16.29 1.28
CA ARG A 13 -9.55 15.74 1.53
C ARG A 13 -10.54 15.99 0.39
N LYS A 14 -10.22 16.86 -0.59
CA LYS A 14 -11.04 17.10 -1.78
C LYS A 14 -10.80 16.06 -2.89
N LYS A 15 -9.77 15.22 -2.77
CA LYS A 15 -9.41 14.16 -3.72
C LYS A 15 -9.28 12.82 -3.00
N SER A 16 -10.41 12.28 -2.55
CA SER A 16 -10.47 10.91 -2.06
C SER A 16 -10.48 9.95 -3.24
N VAL A 17 -9.36 9.28 -3.50
CA VAL A 17 -9.32 8.12 -4.41
C VAL A 17 -9.48 6.88 -3.55
N LEU A 18 -10.46 6.04 -3.87
CA LEU A 18 -10.59 4.73 -3.23
C LEU A 18 -9.43 3.86 -3.69
N VAL A 19 -8.65 3.38 -2.72
CA VAL A 19 -7.54 2.45 -2.95
C VAL A 19 -7.94 1.08 -2.44
N GLU A 20 -7.97 0.11 -3.34
CA GLU A 20 -8.19 -1.30 -3.00
C GLU A 20 -6.91 -2.07 -3.27
N ILE A 21 -6.48 -2.90 -2.32
CA ILE A 21 -5.28 -3.72 -2.41
C ILE A 21 -5.69 -5.17 -2.16
N GLY A 22 -5.25 -6.08 -3.03
CA GLY A 22 -5.58 -7.48 -2.89
C GLY A 22 -4.68 -8.39 -3.71
N THR A 23 -5.06 -9.67 -3.78
CA THR A 23 -4.41 -10.66 -4.62
C THR A 23 -5.39 -11.20 -5.66
N THR A 24 -4.88 -11.48 -6.85
CA THR A 24 -5.62 -12.06 -7.96
C THR A 24 -4.85 -13.22 -8.56
N SER A 25 -5.54 -14.14 -9.23
CA SER A 25 -4.96 -15.24 -9.99
C SER A 25 -5.12 -15.07 -11.51
N VAL A 26 -5.67 -13.92 -11.93
CA VAL A 26 -5.91 -13.61 -13.34
C VAL A 26 -4.57 -13.34 -14.03
N GLY A 27 -4.07 -14.32 -14.79
CA GLY A 27 -2.78 -14.25 -15.48
C GLY A 27 -2.01 -15.57 -15.55
N GLY A 28 -2.41 -16.59 -14.79
CA GLY A 28 -1.88 -17.96 -14.88
C GLY A 28 -0.53 -18.21 -14.19
N GLU A 29 0.17 -17.16 -13.76
CA GLU A 29 1.49 -17.25 -13.09
C GLU A 29 1.39 -17.25 -11.55
N GLY A 30 0.26 -17.70 -10.99
CA GLY A 30 0.03 -17.76 -9.54
C GLY A 30 -0.56 -16.48 -8.94
N PRO A 31 -0.62 -16.36 -7.60
CA PRO A 31 -1.17 -15.19 -6.93
C PRO A 31 -0.33 -13.94 -7.19
N GLN A 32 -0.93 -12.92 -7.79
CA GLN A 32 -0.33 -11.61 -8.06
C GLN A 32 -1.01 -10.53 -7.22
N MET A 33 -0.21 -9.60 -6.71
CA MET A 33 -0.73 -8.45 -5.96
C MET A 33 -1.24 -7.39 -6.93
N TYR A 34 -2.40 -6.80 -6.64
CA TYR A 34 -2.92 -5.66 -7.39
C TYR A 34 -3.21 -4.48 -6.47
N ILE A 35 -3.20 -3.29 -7.05
CA ILE A 35 -3.63 -2.05 -6.43
C ILE A 35 -4.57 -1.32 -7.39
N ASN A 36 -5.81 -1.10 -6.97
CA ASN A 36 -6.79 -0.31 -7.71
C ASN A 36 -6.86 1.12 -7.15
N PHE A 37 -6.89 2.09 -8.06
CA PHE A 37 -7.05 3.51 -7.80
C PHE A 37 -8.27 4.02 -8.58
N GLY A 38 -9.47 3.91 -8.00
CA GLY A 38 -10.71 4.17 -8.74
C GLY A 38 -10.80 3.32 -10.01
N ASP A 39 -10.74 3.95 -11.18
CA ASP A 39 -10.87 3.29 -12.49
C ASP A 39 -9.55 2.73 -13.05
N HIS A 40 -8.44 2.84 -12.31
CA HIS A 40 -7.14 2.34 -12.71
C HIS A 40 -6.71 1.14 -11.88
N SER A 41 -6.18 0.10 -12.52
CA SER A 41 -5.64 -1.09 -11.85
C SER A 41 -4.17 -1.25 -12.19
N LEU A 42 -3.34 -1.45 -11.17
CA LEU A 42 -1.94 -1.85 -11.30
C LEU A 42 -1.81 -3.28 -10.82
N LEU A 43 -1.19 -4.12 -11.65
CA LEU A 43 -0.78 -5.48 -11.31
C LEU A 43 0.73 -5.45 -11.06
N LEU A 44 1.15 -5.83 -9.86
CA LEU A 44 2.55 -5.78 -9.47
C LEU A 44 3.28 -7.03 -9.95
N SER A 45 4.54 -6.85 -10.37
CA SER A 45 5.46 -7.97 -10.52
C SER A 45 5.72 -8.62 -9.15
N HIS A 46 6.29 -9.83 -9.15
CA HIS A 46 6.66 -10.49 -7.91
C HIS A 46 7.63 -9.65 -7.05
N ASP A 47 8.63 -9.06 -7.70
CA ASP A 47 9.65 -8.26 -7.01
C ASP A 47 9.04 -6.96 -6.44
N ASP A 48 8.20 -6.27 -7.22
CA ASP A 48 7.53 -5.04 -6.75
C ASP A 48 6.56 -5.35 -5.60
N ALA A 49 5.82 -6.46 -5.68
CA ALA A 49 4.91 -6.89 -4.61
C ALA A 49 5.65 -7.20 -3.31
N LYS A 50 6.84 -7.80 -3.42
CA LYS A 50 7.71 -8.08 -2.27
C LYS A 50 8.22 -6.79 -1.63
N GLU A 51 8.75 -5.87 -2.44
CA GLU A 51 9.23 -4.57 -1.94
C GLU A 51 8.11 -3.77 -1.27
N PHE A 52 6.91 -3.77 -1.85
CA PHE A 52 5.73 -3.15 -1.26
C PHE A 52 5.39 -3.79 0.10
N SER A 53 5.34 -5.12 0.16
CA SER A 53 5.06 -5.84 1.41
C SER A 53 6.09 -5.53 2.49
N ASP A 54 7.38 -5.51 2.16
CA ASP A 54 8.46 -5.19 3.11
C ASP A 54 8.36 -3.75 3.64
N ALA A 55 7.94 -2.81 2.78
CA ALA A 55 7.71 -1.42 3.20
C ALA A 55 6.52 -1.32 4.17
N VAL A 56 5.41 -2.01 3.88
CA VAL A 56 4.23 -2.04 4.75
C VAL A 56 4.54 -2.72 6.08
N ASP A 57 5.31 -3.80 6.09
CA ASP A 57 5.72 -4.50 7.32
C ASP A 57 6.57 -3.60 8.24
N ARG A 58 7.48 -2.81 7.68
CA ARG A 58 8.24 -1.80 8.44
C ARG A 58 7.33 -0.73 9.06
N ILE A 59 6.30 -0.29 8.32
CA ILE A 59 5.32 0.68 8.84
C ILE A 59 4.49 0.04 9.96
N ALA A 60 4.00 -1.18 9.75
CA ALA A 60 3.21 -1.91 10.74
C ALA A 60 4.01 -2.11 12.04
N SER A 61 5.27 -2.53 11.92
CA SER A 61 6.21 -2.68 13.04
C SER A 61 6.46 -1.34 13.77
N TYR A 62 6.67 -0.26 13.03
CA TYR A 62 6.83 1.08 13.61
C TYR A 62 5.60 1.54 14.40
N LEU A 63 4.41 1.21 13.90
CA LEU A 63 3.13 1.54 14.55
C LEU A 63 2.76 0.57 15.69
N GLY A 64 3.60 -0.45 15.97
CA GLY A 64 3.35 -1.42 17.02
C GLY A 64 2.30 -2.47 16.67
N TYR A 65 1.89 -2.56 15.39
CA TYR A 65 1.16 -3.70 14.86
C TYR A 65 2.16 -4.85 14.62
N ASN A 66 2.80 -5.31 15.68
CA ASN A 66 3.62 -6.51 15.62
C ASN A 66 2.69 -7.72 15.55
N ARG A 67 2.91 -8.57 14.55
CA ARG A 67 2.24 -9.86 14.41
C ARG A 67 2.88 -10.90 15.32
#